data_AF-A0A6A4IQD9-F1
#
_entry.id   AF-A0A6A4IQD9-F1
#
_cell.length_a   1.000
_cell.length_b   1.000
_cell.length_c   1.000
_cell.angle_alpha   90.00
_cell.angle_beta   90.00
_cell.angle_gamma   90.00
#
_symmetry.space_group_name_H-M   'P 1'
#
loop_
_entity.id
_entity.type
_entity.pdbx_description
1 polymer ?
#
loop_
_entity_poly.entity_id
_entity_poly.type
_entity_poly.pdbx_seq_one_letter_code
_entity_poly.pdbx_strand_id
1 'polypeptide(L)'
;MNQIQDCIIEAIFELDLDGPKPGFSETAYRRGWLCMRCVDEESLIWLKSFIPSCKPWDGGNLKVLEGKDLPKPRVATAFLPKCAEETNERIFHFLARQNRGLNVESWRVLSRKREGAMSALMTLLIDAESAEVLENNAEVSIKLARGTIRPRLLNKQPREKSEEKKAGSKEVEPSTNEDPELPEETALERLP
;
A
#
# COMPACT_ATOMS: atom_id res chain seq x y z
N MET A 1 -20.88 5.99 16.58
CA MET A 1 -20.06 5.32 17.60
C MET A 1 -19.46 4.06 16.97
N ASN A 2 -18.71 3.25 17.70
CA ASN A 2 -17.98 2.10 17.13
C ASN A 2 -18.51 0.83 17.79
N GLN A 3 -19.48 0.16 17.16
CA GLN A 3 -20.27 -0.91 17.78
C GLN A 3 -19.42 -1.99 18.48
N ILE A 4 -18.24 -2.31 17.94
CA ILE A 4 -17.27 -3.24 18.57
C ILE A 4 -16.78 -2.72 19.93
N GLN A 5 -16.37 -1.45 19.98
CA GLN A 5 -15.91 -0.78 21.19
C GLN A 5 -17.08 -0.54 22.15
N ASP A 6 -18.24 -0.14 21.63
CA ASP A 6 -19.45 0.08 22.42
C ASP A 6 -19.85 -1.23 23.15
N CYS A 7 -19.89 -2.37 22.44
CA CYS A 7 -20.11 -3.72 23.00
C CYS A 7 -19.12 -4.11 24.11
N ILE A 8 -17.84 -3.74 23.96
CA ILE A 8 -16.80 -4.03 24.97
C ILE A 8 -16.95 -3.12 26.19
N ILE A 9 -17.37 -1.86 26.02
CA ILE A 9 -17.55 -0.92 27.14
C ILE A 9 -18.72 -1.35 28.03
N GLU A 10 -19.88 -1.69 27.45
CA GLU A 10 -21.03 -2.18 28.23
C GLU A 10 -20.67 -3.48 28.97
N ALA A 11 -19.95 -4.40 28.32
CA ALA A 11 -19.51 -5.65 28.96
C ALA A 11 -18.42 -5.48 30.05
N ILE A 12 -17.79 -4.31 30.15
CA ILE A 12 -16.93 -3.94 31.31
C ILE A 12 -17.79 -3.32 32.42
N PHE A 13 -18.83 -2.57 32.05
CA PHE A 13 -19.78 -1.95 32.98
C PHE A 13 -20.67 -3.00 33.69
N GLU A 14 -20.99 -4.11 33.04
CA GLU A 14 -21.75 -5.25 33.59
C GLU A 14 -20.92 -6.18 34.51
N LEU A 15 -19.63 -5.90 34.78
CA LEU A 15 -18.78 -6.77 35.62
C LEU A 15 -19.00 -6.53 37.12
N ASP A 16 -19.06 -7.64 37.88
CA ASP A 16 -19.06 -7.62 39.34
C ASP A 16 -17.81 -6.93 39.91
N LEU A 17 -17.95 -6.26 41.06
CA LEU A 17 -16.86 -5.55 41.74
C LEU A 17 -15.72 -6.48 42.21
N ASP A 18 -16.01 -7.76 42.43
CA ASP A 18 -15.05 -8.82 42.76
C ASP A 18 -14.63 -9.64 41.52
N GLY A 19 -15.15 -9.29 40.35
CA GLY A 19 -14.84 -9.91 39.06
C GLY A 19 -13.51 -9.47 38.45
N PRO A 20 -13.21 -9.92 37.22
CA PRO A 20 -12.01 -9.54 36.47
C PRO A 20 -12.02 -8.03 36.18
N LYS A 21 -10.84 -7.40 36.17
CA LYS A 21 -10.68 -5.93 36.04
C LYS A 21 -9.90 -5.57 34.78
N PRO A 22 -10.46 -5.80 33.58
CA PRO A 22 -9.74 -5.67 32.31
C PRO A 22 -9.32 -4.23 32.01
N GLY A 23 -8.01 -3.98 32.00
CA GLY A 23 -7.41 -2.68 31.70
C GLY A 23 -6.89 -2.59 30.26
N PHE A 24 -7.14 -1.45 29.62
CA PHE A 24 -6.65 -1.13 28.27
C PHE A 24 -5.96 0.22 28.24
N SER A 25 -4.73 0.27 27.71
CA SER A 25 -3.89 1.48 27.68
C SER A 25 -3.95 2.23 26.36
N GLU A 26 -4.21 1.53 25.25
CA GLU A 26 -4.36 2.10 23.92
C GLU A 26 -5.50 1.41 23.17
N THR A 27 -6.28 2.17 22.41
CA THR A 27 -7.22 1.62 21.42
C THR A 27 -7.09 2.38 20.09
N ALA A 28 -7.22 1.66 18.96
CA ALA A 28 -7.10 2.24 17.64
C ALA A 28 -8.02 1.52 16.64
N TYR A 29 -9.16 2.13 16.34
CA TYR A 29 -10.06 1.67 15.29
C TYR A 29 -9.46 1.89 13.89
N ARG A 30 -9.65 0.92 12.98
CA ARG A 30 -9.53 1.09 11.52
C ARG A 30 -10.73 0.36 10.88
N ARG A 31 -11.01 0.65 9.60
CA ARG A 31 -12.07 -0.07 8.85
C ARG A 31 -11.93 -1.58 9.02
N GLY A 32 -12.95 -2.23 9.59
CA GLY A 32 -13.03 -3.68 9.77
C GLY A 32 -12.46 -4.26 11.07
N TRP A 33 -11.71 -3.49 11.89
CA TRP A 33 -11.13 -4.03 13.14
C TRP A 33 -10.85 -2.98 14.22
N LEU A 34 -10.74 -3.44 15.48
CA LEU A 34 -10.31 -2.64 16.62
C LEU A 34 -9.00 -3.20 17.17
N CYS A 35 -7.92 -2.41 17.10
CA CYS A 35 -6.67 -2.74 17.79
C CYS A 35 -6.75 -2.25 19.24
N MET A 36 -6.31 -3.06 20.20
CA MET A 36 -6.32 -2.75 21.63
C MET A 36 -5.04 -3.23 22.29
N ARG A 37 -4.51 -2.46 23.25
CA ARG A 37 -3.40 -2.86 24.12
C ARG A 37 -3.93 -3.13 25.53
N CYS A 38 -3.98 -4.40 25.90
CA CYS A 38 -4.22 -4.84 27.28
C CYS A 38 -3.07 -4.35 28.18
N VAL A 39 -3.34 -4.03 29.44
CA VAL A 39 -2.29 -3.62 30.41
C VAL A 39 -1.57 -4.82 31.03
N ASP A 40 -2.24 -5.97 31.11
CA ASP A 40 -1.75 -7.22 31.68
C ASP A 40 -2.33 -8.45 30.92
N GLU A 41 -2.00 -9.65 31.37
CA GLU A 41 -2.45 -10.91 30.79
C GLU A 41 -3.88 -11.29 31.22
N GLU A 42 -4.34 -10.90 32.40
CA GLU A 42 -5.72 -11.14 32.86
C GLU A 42 -6.75 -10.41 31.98
N SER A 43 -6.45 -9.16 31.62
CA SER A 43 -7.20 -8.35 30.66
C SER A 43 -7.28 -9.01 29.28
N LEU A 44 -6.20 -9.68 28.84
CA LEU A 44 -6.16 -10.40 27.58
C LEU A 44 -6.95 -11.73 27.64
N ILE A 45 -6.90 -12.43 28.77
CA ILE A 45 -7.69 -13.64 29.03
C ILE A 45 -9.18 -13.30 29.03
N TRP A 46 -9.58 -12.24 29.74
CA TRP A 46 -10.96 -11.72 29.74
C TRP A 46 -11.41 -11.33 28.33
N LEU A 47 -10.60 -10.58 27.58
CA LEU A 47 -10.97 -10.17 26.22
C LEU A 47 -11.13 -11.39 25.29
N LYS A 48 -10.27 -12.41 25.44
CA LYS A 48 -10.36 -13.67 24.69
C LYS A 48 -11.60 -14.51 25.05
N SER A 49 -12.10 -14.46 26.28
CA SER A 49 -13.30 -15.20 26.71
C SER A 49 -14.60 -14.46 26.41
N PHE A 50 -14.62 -13.12 26.50
CA PHE A 50 -15.79 -12.30 26.18
C PHE A 50 -16.07 -12.17 24.69
N ILE A 51 -15.06 -11.89 23.86
CA ILE A 51 -15.27 -11.53 22.44
C ILE A 51 -16.10 -12.55 21.62
N PRO A 52 -16.06 -13.87 21.85
CA PRO A 52 -16.97 -14.83 21.19
C PRO A 52 -18.47 -14.66 21.49
N SER A 53 -18.87 -13.99 22.58
CA SER A 53 -20.28 -13.68 22.86
C SER A 53 -20.70 -12.29 22.37
N CYS A 54 -19.77 -11.36 22.20
CA CYS A 54 -20.03 -10.01 21.66
C CYS A 54 -20.55 -10.07 20.22
N LYS A 55 -21.77 -9.58 20.01
CA LYS A 55 -22.44 -9.46 18.70
C LYS A 55 -22.81 -7.99 18.45
N PRO A 56 -21.94 -7.17 17.83
CA PRO A 56 -22.16 -5.73 17.74
C PRO A 56 -23.20 -5.32 16.69
N TRP A 57 -23.58 -6.25 15.80
CA TRP A 57 -24.68 -6.16 14.84
C TRP A 57 -25.16 -7.58 14.48
N ASP A 58 -26.30 -7.71 13.81
CA ASP A 58 -26.84 -9.03 13.42
C ASP A 58 -25.89 -9.77 12.44
N GLY A 59 -25.66 -11.06 12.69
CA GLY A 59 -24.61 -11.84 12.01
C GLY A 59 -23.16 -11.42 12.31
N GLY A 60 -22.93 -10.36 13.10
CA GLY A 60 -21.60 -9.86 13.46
C GLY A 60 -20.88 -10.79 14.43
N ASN A 61 -19.91 -11.54 13.92
CA ASN A 61 -19.05 -12.44 14.70
C ASN A 61 -17.64 -11.83 14.82
N LEU A 62 -17.09 -11.80 16.02
CA LEU A 62 -15.76 -11.24 16.31
C LEU A 62 -14.75 -12.34 16.69
N LYS A 63 -13.46 -12.03 16.52
CA LYS A 63 -12.35 -12.90 16.93
C LYS A 63 -11.16 -12.06 17.39
N VAL A 64 -10.57 -12.41 18.54
CA VAL A 64 -9.29 -11.85 18.98
C VAL A 64 -8.16 -12.47 18.16
N LEU A 65 -7.29 -11.63 17.61
CA LEU A 65 -6.03 -12.00 16.97
C LEU A 65 -4.89 -11.23 17.65
N GLU A 66 -3.71 -11.84 17.76
CA GLU A 66 -2.54 -11.11 18.23
C GLU A 66 -2.01 -10.17 17.15
N GLY A 67 -1.34 -9.08 17.55
CA GLY A 67 -0.82 -8.06 16.61
C GLY A 67 0.11 -8.60 15.52
N LYS A 68 0.68 -9.79 15.71
CA LYS A 68 1.52 -10.51 14.74
C LYS A 68 0.70 -11.20 13.64
N ASP A 69 -0.52 -11.66 13.95
CA ASP A 69 -1.42 -12.48 13.15
C ASP A 69 -2.50 -11.65 12.41
N LEU A 70 -2.69 -10.39 12.82
CA LEU A 70 -3.51 -9.41 12.11
C LEU A 70 -3.14 -9.37 10.60
N PRO A 71 -4.09 -9.61 9.67
CA PRO A 71 -3.85 -9.50 8.22
C PRO A 71 -3.15 -8.20 7.81
N LYS A 72 -1.86 -8.31 7.45
CA LYS A 72 -1.01 -7.14 7.16
C LYS A 72 -1.34 -6.60 5.77
N PRO A 73 -1.88 -5.37 5.65
CA PRO A 73 -2.29 -4.85 4.35
C PRO A 73 -1.05 -4.57 3.48
N ARG A 74 -1.13 -4.93 2.21
CA ARG A 74 0.00 -4.94 1.27
C ARG A 74 -0.05 -3.74 0.35
N VAL A 75 1.11 -3.21 -0.01
CA VAL A 75 1.20 -2.11 -0.99
C VAL A 75 1.11 -2.71 -2.39
N ALA A 76 0.24 -2.18 -3.24
CA ALA A 76 0.10 -2.58 -4.64
C ALA A 76 0.29 -1.39 -5.58
N THR A 77 0.74 -1.66 -6.80
CA THR A 77 0.79 -0.69 -7.90
C THR A 77 -0.30 -1.05 -8.92
N ALA A 78 -1.23 -0.12 -9.17
CA ALA A 78 -2.34 -0.30 -10.10
C ALA A 78 -2.21 0.62 -11.32
N PHE A 79 -2.22 0.05 -12.52
CA PHE A 79 -2.34 0.77 -13.79
C PHE A 79 -3.74 0.53 -14.37
N LEU A 80 -4.53 1.60 -14.46
CA LEU A 80 -5.96 1.56 -14.76
C LEU A 80 -6.28 2.45 -15.97
N PRO A 81 -6.51 1.86 -17.17
CA PRO A 81 -6.89 2.60 -18.36
C PRO A 81 -8.27 3.25 -18.26
N LYS A 82 -8.48 4.35 -19.00
CA LYS A 82 -9.75 5.11 -19.06
C LYS A 82 -10.21 5.67 -17.70
N CYS A 83 -9.27 5.83 -16.76
CA CYS A 83 -9.51 6.26 -15.37
C CYS A 83 -8.75 7.54 -14.97
N ALA A 84 -8.02 8.20 -15.88
CA ALA A 84 -7.26 9.42 -15.54
C ALA A 84 -8.10 10.51 -14.86
N GLU A 85 -9.35 10.75 -15.33
CA GLU A 85 -10.29 11.74 -14.77
C GLU A 85 -11.28 11.17 -13.73
N GLU A 86 -11.36 9.85 -13.55
CA GLU A 86 -12.41 9.23 -12.72
C GLU A 86 -12.15 9.44 -11.22
N THR A 87 -13.19 9.64 -10.39
CA THR A 87 -12.97 9.74 -8.93
C THR A 87 -12.48 8.42 -8.35
N ASN A 88 -11.75 8.48 -7.22
CA ASN A 88 -11.27 7.26 -6.56
C ASN A 88 -12.44 6.35 -6.15
N GLU A 89 -13.58 6.90 -5.71
CA GLU A 89 -14.77 6.09 -5.38
C GLU A 89 -15.34 5.40 -6.61
N ARG A 90 -15.44 6.10 -7.75
CA ARG A 90 -15.94 5.51 -9.01
C ARG A 90 -15.02 4.41 -9.52
N ILE A 91 -13.70 4.61 -9.46
CA ILE A 91 -12.70 3.56 -9.77
C ILE A 91 -12.92 2.33 -8.88
N PHE A 92 -13.02 2.52 -7.55
CA PHE A 92 -13.23 1.43 -6.60
C PHE A 92 -14.57 0.72 -6.81
N HIS A 93 -15.65 1.45 -7.13
CA HIS A 93 -16.95 0.87 -7.45
C HIS A 93 -16.88 0.00 -8.73
N PHE A 94 -16.19 0.44 -9.78
CA PHE A 94 -15.97 -0.41 -10.96
C PHE A 94 -15.15 -1.65 -10.64
N LEU A 95 -14.07 -1.53 -9.85
CA LEU A 95 -13.26 -2.68 -9.45
C LEU A 95 -14.09 -3.73 -8.67
N ALA A 96 -14.85 -3.30 -7.65
CA ALA A 96 -15.68 -4.17 -6.84
C ALA A 96 -16.83 -4.84 -7.62
N ARG A 97 -17.39 -4.16 -8.63
CA ARG A 97 -18.49 -4.71 -9.46
C ARG A 97 -18.01 -5.60 -10.61
N GLN A 98 -16.78 -5.45 -11.07
CA GLN A 98 -16.26 -6.16 -12.26
C GLN A 98 -15.25 -7.27 -11.95
N ASN A 99 -14.80 -7.41 -10.71
CA ASN A 99 -13.81 -8.41 -10.29
C ASN A 99 -14.30 -9.13 -9.04
N ARG A 100 -14.40 -10.47 -9.10
CA ARG A 100 -14.78 -11.30 -7.94
C ARG A 100 -13.57 -11.54 -7.06
N GLY A 101 -13.76 -11.59 -5.74
CA GLY A 101 -12.69 -11.88 -4.77
C GLY A 101 -11.81 -10.69 -4.38
N LEU A 102 -12.19 -9.45 -4.70
CA LEU A 102 -11.45 -8.25 -4.26
C LEU A 102 -12.27 -7.45 -3.23
N ASN A 103 -11.73 -7.29 -2.01
CA ASN A 103 -12.35 -6.55 -0.91
C ASN A 103 -11.99 -5.05 -0.95
N VAL A 104 -12.40 -4.39 -2.04
CA VAL A 104 -11.99 -3.02 -2.40
C VAL A 104 -12.43 -1.96 -1.35
N GLU A 105 -13.43 -2.25 -0.52
CA GLU A 105 -13.92 -1.33 0.52
C GLU A 105 -12.90 -1.09 1.65
N SER A 106 -12.03 -2.07 1.88
CA SER A 106 -10.91 -1.99 2.83
C SER A 106 -9.72 -1.18 2.29
N TRP A 107 -9.64 -0.98 0.97
CA TRP A 107 -8.47 -0.41 0.30
C TRP A 107 -8.31 1.08 0.55
N ARG A 108 -7.06 1.57 0.47
CA ARG A 108 -6.72 3.00 0.59
C ARG A 108 -5.80 3.43 -0.55
N VAL A 109 -6.03 4.61 -1.10
CA VAL A 109 -5.10 5.23 -2.06
C VAL A 109 -3.95 5.87 -1.28
N LEU A 110 -2.71 5.44 -1.56
CA LEU A 110 -1.48 6.03 -1.00
C LEU A 110 -0.91 7.10 -1.92
N SER A 111 -1.01 6.93 -3.24
CA SER A 111 -0.74 7.98 -4.22
C SER A 111 -1.47 7.71 -5.52
N ARG A 112 -1.66 8.76 -6.33
CA ARG A 112 -2.22 8.70 -7.68
C ARG A 112 -1.43 9.64 -8.59
N LYS A 113 -1.20 9.21 -9.82
CA LYS A 113 -0.64 9.98 -10.93
C LYS A 113 -1.47 9.70 -12.19
N ARG A 114 -1.42 10.62 -13.14
CA ARG A 114 -1.84 10.37 -14.52
C ARG A 114 -0.70 9.68 -15.26
N GLU A 115 -1.03 8.70 -16.10
CA GLU A 115 -0.09 7.95 -16.92
C GLU A 115 -0.53 8.05 -18.39
N GLY A 116 0.23 8.76 -19.22
CA GLY A 116 -0.22 9.19 -20.54
C GLY A 116 -1.47 10.08 -20.49
N ALA A 117 -2.29 10.10 -21.55
CA ALA A 117 -3.51 10.92 -21.58
C ALA A 117 -4.64 10.35 -20.71
N MET A 118 -4.90 9.03 -20.80
CA MET A 118 -6.17 8.41 -20.39
C MET A 118 -6.09 7.46 -19.18
N SER A 119 -4.89 7.09 -18.72
CA SER A 119 -4.72 6.09 -17.65
C SER A 119 -4.37 6.73 -16.31
N ALA A 120 -4.74 6.05 -15.22
CA ALA A 120 -4.29 6.38 -13.87
C ALA A 120 -3.26 5.34 -13.41
N LEU A 121 -2.13 5.80 -12.86
CA LEU A 121 -1.19 4.99 -12.09
C LEU A 121 -1.38 5.29 -10.61
N MET A 122 -1.75 4.29 -9.82
CA MET A 122 -2.06 4.44 -8.40
C MET A 122 -1.16 3.53 -7.56
N THR A 123 -0.69 4.04 -6.42
CA THR A 123 -0.18 3.19 -5.34
C THR A 123 -1.31 2.99 -4.34
N LEU A 124 -1.68 1.74 -4.10
CA LEU A 124 -2.76 1.34 -3.22
C LEU A 124 -2.20 0.62 -1.99
N LEU A 125 -2.94 0.66 -0.89
CA LEU A 125 -2.83 -0.24 0.24
C LEU A 125 -4.08 -1.14 0.20
N ILE A 126 -3.87 -2.45 0.08
CA ILE A 126 -4.93 -3.46 -0.10
C ILE A 126 -4.88 -4.49 1.03
N ASP A 127 -5.98 -5.20 1.27
CA ASP A 127 -6.04 -6.35 2.19
C ASP A 127 -5.22 -7.56 1.68
N ALA A 128 -5.01 -8.54 2.56
CA ALA A 128 -4.24 -9.74 2.26
C ALA A 128 -4.94 -10.67 1.25
N GLU A 129 -6.25 -10.92 1.43
CA GLU A 129 -7.06 -11.80 0.57
C GLU A 129 -7.03 -11.31 -0.89
N SER A 130 -7.28 -10.01 -1.11
CA SER A 130 -7.18 -9.37 -2.42
C SER A 130 -5.76 -9.41 -2.99
N ALA A 131 -4.73 -9.34 -2.13
CA ALA A 131 -3.35 -9.43 -2.59
C ALA A 131 -3.02 -10.86 -3.08
N GLU A 132 -3.50 -11.89 -2.40
CA GLU A 132 -3.33 -13.29 -2.82
C GLU A 132 -4.06 -13.57 -4.15
N VAL A 133 -5.29 -13.05 -4.31
CA VAL A 133 -6.01 -13.10 -5.60
C VAL A 133 -5.21 -12.40 -6.72
N LEU A 134 -4.64 -11.22 -6.44
CA LEU A 134 -3.90 -10.42 -7.42
C LEU A 134 -2.46 -10.88 -7.68
N GLU A 135 -1.88 -11.72 -6.81
CA GLU A 135 -0.62 -12.42 -7.10
C GLU A 135 -0.84 -13.62 -8.03
N ASN A 136 -1.97 -14.30 -7.91
CA ASN A 136 -2.37 -15.36 -8.85
C ASN A 136 -2.85 -14.81 -10.21
N ASN A 137 -3.60 -13.70 -10.21
CA ASN A 137 -3.96 -12.97 -11.43
C ASN A 137 -3.95 -11.45 -11.22
N ALA A 138 -2.90 -10.79 -11.71
CA ALA A 138 -2.75 -9.34 -11.64
C ALA A 138 -3.64 -8.55 -12.63
N GLU A 139 -4.39 -9.20 -13.53
CA GLU A 139 -5.20 -8.53 -14.55
C GLU A 139 -6.66 -8.35 -14.10
N VAL A 140 -7.12 -7.10 -14.07
CA VAL A 140 -8.45 -6.70 -13.59
C VAL A 140 -9.31 -6.08 -14.70
N SER A 141 -10.61 -6.31 -14.65
CA SER A 141 -11.59 -5.60 -15.46
C SER A 141 -11.85 -4.21 -14.86
N ILE A 142 -11.80 -3.16 -15.69
CA ILE A 142 -12.07 -1.78 -15.27
C ILE A 142 -12.82 -1.00 -16.36
N LYS A 143 -14.04 -0.55 -16.03
CA LYS A 143 -14.99 0.12 -16.93
C LYS A 143 -15.32 -0.72 -18.17
N LEU A 144 -14.57 -0.51 -19.24
CA LEU A 144 -14.63 -1.24 -20.52
C LEU A 144 -13.19 -1.38 -21.06
N ALA A 145 -12.29 -1.87 -20.21
CA ALA A 145 -10.88 -2.10 -20.45
C ALA A 145 -10.33 -3.14 -19.46
N ARG A 146 -9.10 -3.61 -19.71
CA ARG A 146 -8.32 -4.40 -18.77
C ARG A 146 -7.24 -3.51 -18.17
N GLY A 147 -7.16 -3.48 -16.84
CA GLY A 147 -6.08 -2.86 -16.07
C GLY A 147 -5.22 -3.92 -15.42
N THR A 148 -4.15 -3.51 -14.74
CA THR A 148 -3.36 -4.45 -13.93
C THR A 148 -3.09 -3.89 -12.54
N ILE A 149 -3.23 -4.72 -11.52
CA ILE A 149 -2.90 -4.40 -10.13
C ILE A 149 -1.91 -5.44 -9.63
N ARG A 150 -0.69 -5.00 -9.32
CA ARG A 150 0.39 -5.89 -8.84
C ARG A 150 0.71 -5.56 -7.39
N PRO A 151 0.42 -6.47 -6.44
CA PRO A 151 0.95 -6.42 -5.09
C PRO A 151 2.48 -6.37 -5.13
N ARG A 152 3.09 -5.64 -4.20
CA ARG A 152 4.54 -5.67 -4.03
C ARG A 152 4.90 -6.94 -3.25
N LEU A 153 5.83 -7.71 -3.81
CA LEU A 153 6.52 -8.78 -3.10
C LEU A 153 7.18 -8.19 -1.85
N LEU A 154 7.12 -8.92 -0.73
CA LEU A 154 7.64 -8.45 0.56
C LEU A 154 9.16 -8.25 0.57
N ASN A 155 9.87 -8.86 -0.40
CA ASN A 155 11.32 -8.87 -0.48
C ASN A 155 11.86 -7.74 -1.37
N LYS A 156 12.11 -6.59 -0.74
CA LYS A 156 13.22 -5.68 -1.06
C LYS A 156 13.45 -4.77 0.14
N GLN A 157 14.65 -4.84 0.73
CA GLN A 157 15.10 -3.84 1.70
C GLN A 157 15.06 -2.44 1.06
N PRO A 158 14.93 -1.36 1.86
CA PRO A 158 15.04 0.00 1.34
C PRO A 158 16.37 0.15 0.59
N ARG A 159 16.31 0.58 -0.68
CA ARG A 159 17.50 1.16 -1.30
C ARG A 159 17.79 2.45 -0.57
N GLU A 160 18.91 2.48 0.14
CA GLU A 160 19.46 3.72 0.69
C GLU A 160 19.61 4.74 -0.45
N LYS A 161 19.25 6.00 -0.17
CA LYS A 161 19.56 7.08 -1.09
C LYS A 161 21.02 7.44 -0.89
N SER A 162 21.88 7.00 -1.80
CA SER A 162 23.24 7.54 -1.93
C SER A 162 23.14 9.02 -2.30
N GLU A 163 23.27 9.91 -1.32
CA GLU A 163 23.45 11.35 -1.53
C GLU A 163 24.83 11.60 -2.14
N GLU A 164 24.95 11.46 -3.46
CA GLU A 164 26.18 11.76 -4.17
C GLU A 164 26.36 13.29 -4.26
N LYS A 165 26.92 13.85 -3.17
CA LYS A 165 27.20 15.28 -3.02
C LYS A 165 28.24 15.70 -4.04
N LYS A 166 27.80 16.49 -5.02
CA LYS A 166 28.67 17.11 -6.02
C LYS A 166 29.57 18.16 -5.36
N ALA A 167 30.79 17.76 -4.99
CA ALA A 167 31.81 18.61 -4.39
C ALA A 167 33.18 18.29 -5.02
N GLY A 168 33.97 19.32 -5.32
CA GLY A 168 35.23 19.21 -6.03
C GLY A 168 35.23 20.03 -7.33
N SER A 169 35.96 21.14 -7.32
CA SER A 169 36.26 21.97 -8.48
C SER A 169 37.65 22.59 -8.32
N LYS A 170 38.25 23.02 -9.43
CA LYS A 170 39.65 23.41 -9.62
C LYS A 170 40.63 22.23 -9.60
N GLU A 171 41.69 22.16 -10.40
CA GLU A 171 42.23 22.85 -11.61
C GLU A 171 43.75 22.60 -11.50
N VAL A 172 44.42 22.29 -12.60
CA VAL A 172 45.79 22.70 -13.00
C VAL A 172 46.28 21.77 -14.10
N GLU A 173 46.74 22.36 -15.20
CA GLU A 173 47.43 21.74 -16.34
C GLU A 173 48.90 22.22 -16.32
N PRO A 174 49.88 21.60 -17.03
CA PRO A 174 50.03 21.93 -18.46
C PRO A 174 50.75 20.89 -19.38
N SER A 175 50.58 21.07 -20.70
CA SER A 175 51.56 20.75 -21.79
C SER A 175 51.87 19.26 -22.06
N THR A 176 52.35 18.84 -23.26
CA THR A 176 52.97 19.60 -24.37
C THR A 176 52.52 19.05 -25.74
N ASN A 177 52.79 19.80 -26.82
CA ASN A 177 52.56 19.43 -28.24
C ASN A 177 53.29 18.14 -28.65
N GLU A 178 52.89 17.49 -29.75
CA GLU A 178 53.56 17.59 -31.07
C GLU A 178 52.61 17.14 -32.22
N ASP A 179 52.78 17.76 -33.39
CA ASP A 179 52.21 17.49 -34.72
C ASP A 179 53.28 18.09 -35.68
N PRO A 180 53.71 17.46 -36.81
CA PRO A 180 52.81 17.04 -37.91
C PRO A 180 53.26 15.78 -38.69
N GLU A 181 52.47 15.37 -39.71
CA GLU A 181 53.02 15.05 -41.05
C GLU A 181 51.94 15.00 -42.16
N LEU A 182 52.24 15.60 -43.33
CA LEU A 182 51.45 15.53 -44.58
C LEU A 182 52.35 15.87 -45.80
N PRO A 183 52.33 15.03 -46.86
CA PRO A 183 52.35 15.47 -48.27
C PRO A 183 51.04 15.04 -48.99
N GLU A 184 50.43 15.80 -49.90
CA GLU A 184 50.76 15.99 -51.35
C GLU A 184 50.72 14.70 -52.20
N GLU A 185 50.15 14.64 -53.42
CA GLU A 185 49.45 15.62 -54.31
C GLU A 185 48.04 15.00 -54.74
N THR A 186 47.26 15.24 -55.82
CA THR A 186 47.48 15.82 -57.16
C THR A 186 46.33 16.69 -57.73
N ALA A 187 46.72 17.78 -58.41
CA ALA A 187 46.10 18.59 -59.47
C ALA A 187 44.73 18.28 -60.13
N LEU A 188 43.96 19.38 -60.35
CA LEU A 188 43.26 19.83 -61.60
C LEU A 188 42.24 18.87 -62.31
N GLU A 189 41.12 19.29 -62.91
CA GLU A 189 40.35 20.57 -63.02
C GLU A 189 38.92 20.21 -63.58
N ARG A 190 38.03 20.99 -64.21
CA ARG A 190 37.99 22.34 -64.85
C ARG A 190 36.55 22.92 -64.83
N LEU A 191 36.44 24.21 -65.17
CA LEU A 191 35.25 25.01 -65.58
C LEU A 191 34.49 24.45 -66.83
N PRO A 192 33.26 24.93 -67.19
CA PRO A 192 32.68 26.27 -66.95
C PRO A 192 31.39 26.35 -66.11
#